data_AF-I9QYY6-F1
#
_entry.id   AF-I9QYY6-F1
#
_cell.length_a   1.000
_cell.length_b   1.000
_cell.length_c   1.000
_cell.angle_alpha   90.00
_cell.angle_beta   90.00
_cell.angle_gamma   90.00
#
_symmetry.space_group_name_H-M   'P 1'
#
loop_
_entity.id
_entity.type
_entity.pdbx_description
1 polymer ?
#
loop_
_entity_poly.entity_id
_entity_poly.type
_entity_poly.pdbx_seq_one_letter_code
_entity_poly.pdbx_strand_id
1 'polypeptide(L)'
;MLKQKTLRGSFSLNGKGLHTGVNLTVTFNPAPDNHGYKIQRIDLEGQPIIDAVAENVGDTTRGTVLMKNGIKISTVEHALAALYAAGIDNCLIQVSGPEFPILDGSAKAYVENIQRVGIEEQNAVKDYYIIKSKIEFRDEETGSSIIVLPDENFSVNALISYQSKILSNQFATLEDMAKFPTEVASARTFVFVREIEPLLGAGLIKGGDLDNAIVIYEKEMSQENYDKLADVMGVPHMDATKLGYINHIPLVWDNEPARHKLLDIIGDLALIGKPIKGRIIATRPGHTINNKFARQIRKEIKLHEIQAPSYNCNESPIMDVNRIRELLPHRYPFQLVDKVVAIGANHIVGVKNVTANEPFFQGHFPQEPVMPGVLQVEAMAQCGGLLVLNSVDEPERYSTYFMKIDGVKFRQKVVPGDTLLFRVELLAPIRRGISTMKGYVFVGEKVVCEAEFMAQIVKNK
;
A
#
# COMPACT_ATOMS: atom_id res chain seq x y z
N MET A 1 16.93 -12.50 -9.68
CA MET A 1 15.77 -11.82 -9.04
C MET A 1 15.70 -10.41 -9.59
N LEU A 2 14.51 -9.88 -9.86
CA LEU A 2 14.35 -8.49 -10.32
C LEU A 2 14.71 -7.54 -9.17
N LYS A 3 15.45 -6.47 -9.47
CA LYS A 3 15.86 -5.44 -8.52
C LYS A 3 14.83 -4.32 -8.46
N GLN A 4 14.76 -3.63 -7.32
CA GLN A 4 14.01 -2.38 -7.20
C GLN A 4 14.57 -1.34 -8.17
N LYS A 5 13.74 -0.39 -8.58
CA LYS A 5 14.13 0.68 -9.50
C LYS A 5 13.79 2.05 -8.92
N THR A 6 14.63 3.02 -9.23
CA THR A 6 14.38 4.45 -8.99
C THR A 6 14.69 5.27 -10.24
N LEU A 7 14.42 6.56 -10.21
CA LEU A 7 14.80 7.47 -11.30
C LEU A 7 16.32 7.64 -11.30
N ARG A 8 16.94 7.75 -12.48
CA ARG A 8 18.39 8.05 -12.58
C ARG A 8 18.70 9.52 -12.29
N GLY A 9 17.74 10.41 -12.51
CA GLY A 9 17.87 11.84 -12.24
C GLY A 9 16.52 12.48 -11.97
N SER A 10 16.53 13.69 -11.44
CA SER A 10 15.30 14.41 -11.12
C SER A 10 14.69 15.10 -12.34
N PHE A 11 13.37 15.23 -12.36
CA PHE A 11 12.66 16.10 -13.32
C PHE A 11 11.55 16.86 -12.63
N SER A 12 11.19 18.01 -13.19
CA SER A 12 10.09 18.85 -12.72
C SER A 12 9.09 19.10 -13.82
N LEU A 13 7.82 19.19 -13.43
CA LEU A 13 6.71 19.59 -14.27
C LEU A 13 6.02 20.78 -13.62
N ASN A 14 5.65 21.77 -14.43
CA ASN A 14 4.92 22.94 -14.00
C ASN A 14 3.58 22.99 -14.73
N GLY A 15 2.52 23.29 -14.00
CA GLY A 15 1.21 23.47 -14.58
C GLY A 15 0.18 23.92 -13.57
N LYS A 16 -1.00 24.23 -14.08
CA LYS A 16 -2.19 24.59 -13.32
C LYS A 16 -2.73 23.35 -12.60
N GLY A 17 -3.16 23.51 -11.35
CA GLY A 17 -3.89 22.46 -10.63
C GLY A 17 -5.35 22.39 -11.08
N LEU A 18 -5.91 21.18 -11.24
CA LEU A 18 -7.27 20.99 -11.77
C LEU A 18 -8.34 21.64 -10.88
N HIS A 19 -8.23 21.49 -9.56
CA HIS A 19 -9.30 21.93 -8.66
C HIS A 19 -9.04 23.33 -8.12
N THR A 20 -7.80 23.66 -7.82
CA THR A 20 -7.41 24.95 -7.24
C THR A 20 -7.20 26.04 -8.28
N GLY A 21 -6.82 25.68 -9.51
CA GLY A 21 -6.43 26.63 -10.55
C GLY A 21 -5.08 27.33 -10.32
N VAL A 22 -4.36 26.97 -9.26
CA VAL A 22 -3.06 27.57 -8.91
C VAL A 22 -1.96 26.95 -9.77
N ASN A 23 -0.93 27.73 -10.11
CA ASN A 23 0.27 27.21 -10.76
C ASN A 23 1.14 26.46 -9.75
N LEU A 24 1.41 25.20 -10.06
CA LEU A 24 2.05 24.23 -9.18
C LEU A 24 3.27 23.66 -9.89
N THR A 25 4.31 23.38 -9.11
CA THR A 25 5.49 22.64 -9.57
C THR A 25 5.54 21.33 -8.79
N VAL A 26 5.70 20.22 -9.53
CA VAL A 26 5.99 18.91 -8.96
C VAL A 26 7.36 18.46 -9.45
N THR A 27 8.20 17.97 -8.54
CA THR A 27 9.55 17.47 -8.81
C THR A 27 9.65 16.03 -8.36
N PHE A 28 10.06 15.14 -9.26
CA PHE A 28 10.27 13.71 -8.98
C PHE A 28 11.76 13.47 -8.84
N ASN A 29 12.17 12.87 -7.72
CA ASN A 29 13.57 12.65 -7.37
C ASN A 29 13.86 11.15 -7.16
N PRO A 30 15.10 10.71 -7.46
CA PRO A 30 15.60 9.40 -7.02
C PRO A 30 15.44 9.22 -5.51
N ALA A 31 15.23 7.98 -5.07
CA ALA A 31 15.07 7.64 -3.66
C ALA A 31 15.73 6.30 -3.31
N PRO A 32 16.20 6.12 -2.05
CA PRO A 32 16.94 4.94 -1.64
C PRO A 32 16.06 3.68 -1.62
N ASP A 33 16.71 2.52 -1.45
CA ASP A 33 16.05 1.22 -1.39
C ASP A 33 14.97 1.17 -0.32
N ASN A 34 13.84 0.52 -0.62
CA ASN A 34 12.68 0.38 0.27
C ASN A 34 12.06 1.71 0.74
N HIS A 35 12.33 2.82 0.05
CA HIS A 35 11.73 4.11 0.34
C HIS A 35 10.24 4.16 -0.01
N GLY A 36 9.83 3.46 -1.08
CA GLY A 36 8.51 3.58 -1.68
C GLY A 36 8.28 4.96 -2.31
N TYR A 37 7.02 5.26 -2.58
CA TYR A 37 6.59 6.59 -3.00
C TYR A 37 6.28 7.46 -1.78
N LYS A 38 6.93 8.61 -1.68
CA LYS A 38 6.62 9.62 -0.66
C LYS A 38 6.46 10.97 -1.29
N ILE A 39 5.49 11.73 -0.78
CA ILE A 39 5.18 13.06 -1.26
C ILE A 39 5.54 14.07 -0.18
N GLN A 40 6.32 15.08 -0.53
CA GLN A 40 6.75 16.17 0.33
C GLN A 40 6.09 17.48 -0.10
N ARG A 41 5.40 18.14 0.83
CA ARG A 41 4.81 19.46 0.61
C ARG A 41 5.85 20.54 0.91
N ILE A 42 6.53 21.04 -0.13
CA ILE A 42 7.64 21.99 0.04
C ILE A 42 7.18 23.43 0.32
N ASP A 43 5.89 23.71 0.11
CA ASP A 43 5.23 24.99 0.38
C ASP A 43 4.84 25.17 1.86
N LEU A 44 4.85 24.10 2.66
CA LEU A 44 4.51 24.16 4.09
C LEU A 44 5.77 24.23 4.97
N GLU A 45 5.65 24.90 6.12
CA GLU A 45 6.70 24.92 7.14
C GLU A 45 7.04 23.50 7.61
N GLY A 46 8.33 23.21 7.77
CA GLY A 46 8.81 21.87 8.12
C GLY A 46 8.77 20.85 6.97
N GLN A 47 8.29 21.25 5.78
CA GLN A 47 8.25 20.45 4.55
C GLN A 47 7.81 19.00 4.78
N PRO A 48 6.58 18.79 5.30
CA PRO A 48 6.17 17.51 5.81
C PRO A 48 6.00 16.48 4.69
N ILE A 49 6.24 15.21 5.04
CA ILE A 49 6.23 14.07 4.11
C ILE A 49 5.07 13.13 4.44
N ILE A 50 4.37 12.68 3.40
CA ILE A 50 3.31 11.67 3.45
C ILE A 50 3.68 10.46 2.59
N ASP A 51 3.49 9.26 3.11
CA ASP A 51 3.66 8.03 2.33
C ASP A 51 2.49 7.90 1.34
N ALA A 52 2.76 7.66 0.06
CA ALA A 52 1.71 7.45 -0.94
C ALA A 52 1.23 5.99 -0.87
N VAL A 53 0.39 5.72 0.14
CA VAL A 53 -0.17 4.40 0.42
C VAL A 53 -1.67 4.48 0.66
N ALA A 54 -2.40 3.40 0.38
CA ALA A 54 -3.86 3.39 0.38
C ALA A 54 -4.49 3.71 1.75
N GLU A 55 -3.79 3.48 2.87
CA GLU A 55 -4.28 3.90 4.19
C GLU A 55 -4.39 5.41 4.32
N ASN A 56 -3.52 6.15 3.65
CA ASN A 56 -3.49 7.61 3.70
C ASN A 56 -4.48 8.24 2.72
N VAL A 57 -5.24 7.49 1.93
CA VAL A 57 -6.33 8.07 1.13
C VAL A 57 -7.47 8.45 2.07
N GLY A 58 -7.75 9.75 2.17
CA GLY A 58 -8.77 10.32 3.05
C GLY A 58 -10.05 10.74 2.31
N ASP A 59 -9.95 11.01 1.00
CA ASP A 59 -11.06 11.43 0.15
C ASP A 59 -10.85 10.87 -1.26
N THR A 60 -11.97 10.58 -1.94
CA THR A 60 -12.01 10.05 -3.31
C THR A 60 -12.95 10.86 -4.22
N THR A 61 -13.44 12.00 -3.71
CA THR A 61 -14.33 12.91 -4.44
C THR A 61 -13.54 13.60 -5.56
N ARG A 62 -13.81 13.22 -6.81
CA ARG A 62 -13.20 13.81 -8.03
C ARG A 62 -11.67 13.70 -8.11
N GLY A 63 -11.13 12.58 -7.63
CA GLY A 63 -9.71 12.20 -7.73
C GLY A 63 -9.27 11.45 -6.48
N THR A 64 -7.99 11.07 -6.40
CA THR A 64 -7.43 10.45 -5.20
C THR A 64 -6.73 11.47 -4.32
N VAL A 65 -7.14 11.55 -3.05
CA VAL A 65 -6.63 12.54 -2.10
C VAL A 65 -5.95 11.87 -0.91
N LEU A 66 -4.66 12.12 -0.77
CA LEU A 66 -3.87 11.67 0.36
C LEU A 66 -3.95 12.67 1.52
N MET A 67 -4.24 12.17 2.72
CA MET A 67 -4.43 12.93 3.94
C MET A 67 -3.76 12.24 5.13
N LYS A 68 -2.89 12.97 5.85
CA LYS A 68 -2.24 12.50 7.10
C LYS A 68 -1.72 13.68 7.89
N ASN A 69 -1.95 13.73 9.20
CA ASN A 69 -1.42 14.76 10.09
C ASN A 69 -1.66 16.21 9.60
N GLY A 70 -2.84 16.50 9.06
CA GLY A 70 -3.19 17.83 8.51
C GLY A 70 -2.66 18.12 7.10
N ILE A 71 -1.82 17.26 6.52
CA ILE A 71 -1.40 17.33 5.12
C ILE A 71 -2.54 16.84 4.24
N LYS A 72 -2.80 17.52 3.12
CA LYS A 72 -3.74 17.12 2.07
C LYS A 72 -3.09 17.30 0.70
N ILE A 73 -3.15 16.27 -0.16
CA ILE A 73 -2.59 16.29 -1.52
C ILE A 73 -3.55 15.56 -2.46
N SER A 74 -4.08 16.23 -3.48
CA SER A 74 -4.99 15.63 -4.47
C SER A 74 -4.35 15.42 -5.86
N THR A 75 -5.06 14.68 -6.71
CA THR A 75 -4.76 14.53 -8.15
C THR A 75 -3.45 13.77 -8.40
N VAL A 76 -3.12 12.80 -7.53
CA VAL A 76 -1.85 12.06 -7.59
C VAL A 76 -1.85 10.92 -8.61
N GLU A 77 -3.04 10.43 -8.96
CA GLU A 77 -3.30 9.21 -9.72
C GLU A 77 -2.55 9.13 -11.06
N HIS A 78 -2.50 10.21 -11.86
CA HIS A 78 -1.84 10.17 -13.17
C HIS A 78 -0.33 9.98 -13.06
N ALA A 79 0.29 10.70 -12.12
CA ALA A 79 1.72 10.58 -11.87
C ALA A 79 2.08 9.21 -11.29
N LEU A 80 1.27 8.70 -10.37
CA LEU A 80 1.46 7.37 -9.80
C LEU A 80 1.28 6.27 -10.84
N ALA A 81 0.33 6.43 -11.78
CA ALA A 81 0.17 5.51 -12.90
C ALA A 81 1.42 5.45 -13.78
N ALA A 82 2.00 6.62 -14.10
CA ALA A 82 3.23 6.70 -14.89
C ALA A 82 4.44 6.05 -14.19
N LEU A 83 4.62 6.32 -12.90
CA LEU A 83 5.70 5.71 -12.10
C LEU A 83 5.54 4.19 -11.99
N TYR A 84 4.31 3.73 -11.72
CA TYR A 84 4.01 2.31 -11.58
C TYR A 84 4.21 1.56 -12.91
N ALA A 85 3.72 2.12 -14.02
CA ALA A 85 3.90 1.53 -15.35
C ALA A 85 5.37 1.49 -15.80
N ALA A 86 6.17 2.49 -15.42
CA ALA A 86 7.62 2.49 -15.64
C ALA A 86 8.37 1.50 -14.73
N GLY A 87 7.68 0.91 -13.75
CA GLY A 87 8.24 -0.03 -12.79
C GLY A 87 9.16 0.62 -11.75
N ILE A 88 9.01 1.92 -11.50
CA ILE A 88 9.71 2.63 -10.42
C ILE A 88 9.17 2.17 -9.08
N ASP A 89 10.02 1.79 -8.13
CA ASP A 89 9.63 1.35 -6.79
C ASP A 89 9.82 2.47 -5.76
N ASN A 90 10.85 3.29 -5.94
CA ASN A 90 11.26 4.30 -4.98
C ASN A 90 11.32 5.68 -5.65
N CYS A 91 10.56 6.63 -5.12
CA CYS A 91 10.55 8.02 -5.62
C CYS A 91 10.20 9.00 -4.49
N LEU A 92 10.96 10.08 -4.39
CA LEU A 92 10.60 11.23 -3.56
C LEU A 92 9.96 12.29 -4.46
N ILE A 93 8.70 12.62 -4.21
CA ILE A 93 7.91 13.54 -5.01
C ILE A 93 7.72 14.82 -4.20
N GLN A 94 8.23 15.95 -4.69
CA GLN A 94 8.09 17.25 -4.04
C GLN A 94 7.04 18.07 -4.77
N VAL A 95 6.10 18.68 -4.06
CA VAL A 95 5.03 19.49 -4.68
C VAL A 95 4.86 20.81 -3.95
N SER A 96 4.73 21.89 -4.74
CA SER A 96 4.65 23.28 -4.26
C SER A 96 3.24 23.73 -3.88
N GLY A 97 2.33 22.81 -3.60
CA GLY A 97 0.95 23.13 -3.25
C GLY A 97 0.09 21.90 -2.99
N PRO A 98 -1.23 22.08 -2.83
CA PRO A 98 -2.13 21.04 -2.31
C PRO A 98 -2.57 19.98 -3.33
N GLU A 99 -2.10 20.04 -4.56
CA GLU A 99 -2.43 19.06 -5.61
C GLU A 99 -1.29 18.95 -6.63
N PHE A 100 -1.35 17.95 -7.51
CA PHE A 100 -0.44 17.84 -8.64
C PHE A 100 -0.98 18.64 -9.85
N PRO A 101 -0.11 19.15 -10.73
CA PRO A 101 -0.56 19.84 -11.93
C PRO A 101 -1.32 18.87 -12.86
N ILE A 102 -2.40 19.36 -13.47
CA ILE A 102 -3.24 18.54 -14.37
C ILE A 102 -2.60 18.32 -15.74
N LEU A 103 -1.75 19.26 -16.18
CA LEU A 103 -1.08 19.25 -17.48
C LEU A 103 -2.11 19.17 -18.62
N ASP A 104 -2.05 18.14 -19.46
CA ASP A 104 -3.03 17.89 -20.53
C ASP A 104 -4.19 16.97 -20.07
N GLY A 105 -4.26 16.64 -18.79
CA GLY A 105 -5.25 15.70 -18.24
C GLY A 105 -4.87 14.23 -18.37
N SER A 106 -3.69 13.92 -18.92
CA SER A 106 -3.19 12.55 -19.10
C SER A 106 -1.93 12.27 -18.27
N ALA A 107 -1.32 11.10 -18.47
CA ALA A 107 -0.03 10.73 -17.89
C ALA A 107 1.16 10.98 -18.84
N LYS A 108 0.93 11.51 -20.05
CA LYS A 108 1.92 11.60 -21.13
C LYS A 108 3.19 12.33 -20.72
N ALA A 109 3.06 13.55 -20.21
CA ALA A 109 4.20 14.37 -19.82
C ALA A 109 5.03 13.73 -18.69
N TYR A 110 4.41 12.99 -17.78
CA TYR A 110 5.11 12.22 -16.75
C TYR A 110 5.94 11.10 -17.37
N VAL A 111 5.35 10.32 -18.28
CA VAL A 111 6.03 9.22 -18.97
C VAL A 111 7.21 9.71 -19.80
N GLU A 112 7.02 10.77 -20.60
CA GLU A 112 8.08 11.36 -21.42
C GLU A 112 9.28 11.81 -20.58
N ASN A 113 9.02 12.40 -19.40
CA ASN A 113 10.08 12.85 -18.51
C ASN A 113 10.78 11.70 -17.79
N ILE A 114 10.05 10.65 -17.37
CA ILE A 114 10.65 9.43 -16.80
C ILE A 114 11.58 8.77 -17.82
N GLN A 115 11.15 8.66 -19.08
CA GLN A 115 11.98 8.12 -20.16
C GLN A 115 13.21 9.00 -20.43
N ARG A 116 13.04 10.33 -20.41
CA ARG A 116 14.12 11.29 -20.62
C ARG A 116 15.20 11.23 -19.53
N VAL A 117 14.83 11.16 -18.24
CA VAL A 117 15.82 11.06 -17.15
C VAL A 117 16.41 9.67 -17.04
N GLY A 118 15.65 8.65 -17.43
CA GLY A 118 16.04 7.24 -17.35
C GLY A 118 15.83 6.63 -15.96
N ILE A 119 16.05 5.32 -15.91
CA ILE A 119 15.79 4.48 -14.73
C ILE A 119 17.11 3.89 -14.25
N GLU A 120 17.23 3.71 -12.94
CA GLU A 120 18.37 3.10 -12.26
C GLU A 120 17.91 1.90 -11.43
N GLU A 121 18.64 0.78 -11.53
CA GLU A 121 18.39 -0.41 -10.71
C GLU A 121 19.12 -0.29 -9.36
N GLN A 122 18.46 -0.75 -8.31
CA GLN A 122 18.91 -0.66 -6.93
C GLN A 122 19.45 -2.00 -6.41
N ASN A 123 19.94 -2.01 -5.16
CA ASN A 123 20.51 -3.24 -4.59
C ASN A 123 19.43 -4.18 -4.04
N ALA A 124 18.37 -3.61 -3.47
CA ALA A 124 17.25 -4.38 -2.95
C ALA A 124 16.49 -5.14 -4.04
N VAL A 125 16.02 -6.33 -3.68
CA VAL A 125 15.17 -7.16 -4.53
C VAL A 125 13.76 -6.57 -4.59
N LYS A 126 13.16 -6.58 -5.77
CA LYS A 126 11.78 -6.18 -5.99
C LYS A 126 10.83 -7.26 -5.49
N ASP A 127 9.96 -6.88 -4.56
CA ASP A 127 9.02 -7.78 -3.91
C ASP A 127 7.63 -7.68 -4.55
N TYR A 128 7.18 -8.76 -5.19
CA TYR A 128 5.90 -8.82 -5.89
C TYR A 128 4.82 -9.47 -5.03
N TYR A 129 3.64 -8.87 -4.99
CA TYR A 129 2.45 -9.53 -4.46
C TYR A 129 1.81 -10.42 -5.52
N ILE A 130 1.89 -11.73 -5.32
CA ILE A 130 1.36 -12.73 -6.25
C ILE A 130 -0.07 -13.11 -5.85
N ILE A 131 -1.02 -12.87 -6.76
CA ILE A 131 -2.41 -13.26 -6.58
C ILE A 131 -2.53 -14.77 -6.76
N LYS A 132 -2.88 -15.49 -5.68
CA LYS A 132 -2.97 -16.95 -5.65
C LYS A 132 -4.37 -17.49 -5.96
N SER A 133 -5.40 -16.68 -5.73
CA SER A 133 -6.80 -17.04 -5.93
C SER A 133 -7.61 -15.81 -6.35
N LYS A 134 -8.82 -16.05 -6.87
CA LYS A 134 -9.76 -14.97 -7.21
C LYS A 134 -10.10 -14.15 -5.96
N ILE A 135 -9.97 -12.84 -6.05
CA ILE A 135 -10.51 -11.89 -5.06
C ILE A 135 -11.49 -10.98 -5.80
N GLU A 136 -12.65 -10.74 -5.20
CA GLU A 136 -13.71 -9.93 -5.78
C GLU A 136 -14.17 -8.89 -4.77
N PHE A 137 -14.27 -7.65 -5.24
CA PHE A 137 -14.81 -6.53 -4.50
C PHE A 137 -15.95 -5.91 -5.30
N ARG A 138 -17.09 -5.68 -4.64
CA ARG A 138 -18.27 -5.14 -5.28
C ARG A 138 -18.92 -4.09 -4.38
N ASP A 139 -19.31 -2.99 -5.00
CA ASP A 139 -20.06 -1.92 -4.40
C ASP A 139 -21.50 -2.01 -4.92
N GLU A 140 -22.42 -2.55 -4.11
CA GLU A 140 -23.80 -2.82 -4.54
C GLU A 140 -24.61 -1.56 -4.83
N GLU A 141 -24.23 -0.42 -4.24
CA GLU A 141 -24.94 0.86 -4.45
C GLU A 141 -24.65 1.41 -5.85
N THR A 142 -23.39 1.39 -6.26
CA THR A 142 -22.96 1.91 -7.57
C THR A 142 -22.99 0.84 -8.67
N GLY A 143 -23.04 -0.43 -8.31
CA GLY A 143 -22.84 -1.57 -9.21
C GLY A 143 -21.40 -1.68 -9.73
N SER A 144 -20.45 -1.01 -9.08
CA SER A 144 -19.02 -1.05 -9.44
C SER A 144 -18.39 -2.33 -8.89
N SER A 145 -17.47 -2.94 -9.63
CA SER A 145 -16.75 -4.11 -9.15
C SER A 145 -15.30 -4.15 -9.63
N ILE A 146 -14.44 -4.78 -8.83
CA ILE A 146 -13.07 -5.11 -9.17
C ILE A 146 -12.87 -6.58 -8.86
N ILE A 147 -12.46 -7.35 -9.87
CA ILE A 147 -12.05 -8.74 -9.74
C ILE A 147 -10.56 -8.79 -10.03
N VAL A 148 -9.81 -9.52 -9.19
CA VAL A 148 -8.43 -9.87 -9.48
C VAL A 148 -8.31 -11.38 -9.61
N LEU A 149 -7.59 -11.82 -10.64
CA LEU A 149 -7.35 -13.22 -10.95
C LEU A 149 -5.84 -13.51 -10.94
N PRO A 150 -5.43 -14.76 -10.59
CA PRO A 150 -4.05 -15.19 -10.76
C PRO A 150 -3.59 -15.02 -12.21
N ASP A 151 -2.45 -14.37 -12.39
CA ASP A 151 -1.77 -14.19 -13.68
C ASP A 151 -0.27 -14.01 -13.40
N GLU A 152 0.59 -14.40 -14.35
CA GLU A 152 2.04 -14.28 -14.23
C GLU A 152 2.51 -12.83 -14.38
N ASN A 153 1.73 -12.03 -15.11
CA ASN A 153 1.96 -10.62 -15.39
C ASN A 153 0.89 -9.74 -14.75
N PHE A 154 1.16 -8.44 -14.69
CA PHE A 154 0.15 -7.46 -14.30
C PHE A 154 -0.59 -6.97 -15.55
N SER A 155 -1.90 -7.23 -15.61
CA SER A 155 -2.77 -6.79 -16.70
C SER A 155 -4.03 -6.13 -16.15
N VAL A 156 -4.61 -5.20 -16.91
CA VAL A 156 -5.81 -4.45 -16.48
C VAL A 156 -6.84 -4.42 -17.60
N ASN A 157 -8.08 -4.75 -17.25
CA ASN A 157 -9.27 -4.58 -18.07
C ASN A 157 -10.21 -3.60 -17.37
N ALA A 158 -10.61 -2.54 -18.08
CA ALA A 158 -11.55 -1.55 -17.61
C ALA A 158 -12.79 -1.54 -18.50
N LEU A 159 -13.96 -1.79 -17.91
CA LEU A 159 -15.26 -1.65 -18.54
C LEU A 159 -15.96 -0.44 -17.94
N ILE A 160 -16.20 0.58 -18.74
CA ILE A 160 -16.98 1.76 -18.33
C ILE A 160 -18.39 1.70 -18.92
N SER A 161 -19.36 2.11 -18.12
CA SER A 161 -20.76 2.17 -18.51
C SER A 161 -21.39 3.37 -17.83
N TYR A 162 -21.75 4.37 -18.64
CA TYR A 162 -22.39 5.59 -18.21
C TYR A 162 -23.80 5.66 -18.79
N GLN A 163 -24.72 6.28 -18.06
CA GLN A 163 -26.06 6.58 -18.58
C GLN A 163 -25.99 7.81 -19.51
N SER A 164 -25.34 7.64 -20.65
CA SER A 164 -25.10 8.68 -21.66
C SER A 164 -25.59 8.24 -23.03
N LYS A 165 -26.07 9.19 -23.82
CA LYS A 165 -26.36 8.99 -25.26
C LYS A 165 -25.12 9.23 -26.13
N ILE A 166 -24.11 9.91 -25.60
CA ILE A 166 -22.88 10.29 -26.30
C ILE A 166 -21.76 9.31 -25.97
N LEU A 167 -21.55 9.04 -24.67
CA LEU A 167 -20.55 8.08 -24.22
C LEU A 167 -21.17 6.68 -24.16
N SER A 168 -20.91 5.86 -25.17
CA SER A 168 -21.30 4.46 -25.18
C SER A 168 -20.60 3.66 -24.10
N ASN A 169 -21.06 2.43 -23.87
CA ASN A 169 -20.26 1.47 -23.12
C ASN A 169 -18.95 1.23 -23.88
N GLN A 170 -17.83 1.27 -23.15
CA GLN A 170 -16.49 1.14 -23.72
C GLN A 170 -15.66 0.20 -22.84
N PHE A 171 -14.75 -0.50 -23.48
CA PHE A 171 -13.76 -1.32 -22.80
C PHE A 171 -12.35 -0.87 -23.20
N ALA A 172 -11.41 -1.01 -22.28
CA ALA A 172 -9.98 -0.84 -22.53
C ALA A 172 -9.22 -1.97 -21.83
N THR A 173 -8.15 -2.43 -22.48
CA THR A 173 -7.31 -3.52 -22.01
C THR A 173 -5.86 -3.13 -22.14
N LEU A 174 -5.06 -3.47 -21.13
CA LEU A 174 -3.61 -3.38 -21.15
C LEU A 174 -3.04 -4.69 -20.60
N GLU A 175 -2.59 -5.57 -21.50
CA GLU A 175 -2.01 -6.88 -21.13
C GLU A 175 -0.53 -6.78 -20.74
N ASP A 176 0.17 -5.74 -21.20
CA ASP A 176 1.60 -5.52 -20.95
C ASP A 176 1.87 -4.06 -20.58
N MET A 177 2.41 -3.85 -19.37
CA MET A 177 2.76 -2.53 -18.86
C MET A 177 3.81 -1.80 -19.71
N ALA A 178 4.64 -2.52 -20.48
CA ALA A 178 5.58 -1.89 -21.41
C ALA A 178 4.88 -1.08 -22.52
N LYS A 179 3.60 -1.37 -22.79
CA LYS A 179 2.79 -0.64 -23.76
C LYS A 179 2.02 0.56 -23.19
N PHE A 180 2.07 0.77 -21.86
CA PHE A 180 1.42 1.91 -21.23
C PHE A 180 1.79 3.27 -21.88
N PRO A 181 3.08 3.56 -22.20
CA PRO A 181 3.44 4.82 -22.85
C PRO A 181 2.71 5.09 -24.17
N THR A 182 2.50 4.05 -24.98
CA THR A 182 1.94 4.19 -26.33
C THR A 182 0.45 3.96 -26.39
N GLU A 183 -0.12 3.15 -25.50
CA GLU A 183 -1.52 2.74 -25.55
C GLU A 183 -2.40 3.47 -24.53
N VAL A 184 -1.85 4.04 -23.45
CA VAL A 184 -2.67 4.53 -22.32
C VAL A 184 -2.25 5.92 -21.86
N ALA A 185 -0.95 6.22 -21.85
CA ALA A 185 -0.44 7.43 -21.20
C ALA A 185 -1.05 8.73 -21.71
N SER A 186 -1.46 8.80 -22.98
CA SER A 186 -2.07 10.00 -23.59
C SER A 186 -3.60 10.07 -23.40
N ALA A 187 -4.22 9.17 -22.64
CA ALA A 187 -5.66 9.18 -22.43
C ALA A 187 -6.04 10.23 -21.39
N ARG A 188 -6.73 11.28 -21.84
CA ARG A 188 -7.06 12.44 -21.00
C ARG A 188 -8.27 12.18 -20.11
N THR A 189 -8.29 12.89 -18.98
CA THR A 189 -9.44 12.91 -18.09
C THR A 189 -10.66 13.49 -18.78
N PHE A 190 -11.85 13.22 -18.23
CA PHE A 190 -13.09 13.64 -18.84
C PHE A 190 -14.14 14.05 -17.82
N VAL A 191 -15.04 14.92 -18.25
CA VAL A 191 -16.15 15.43 -17.44
C VAL A 191 -17.39 15.60 -18.30
N PHE A 192 -18.56 15.38 -17.70
CA PHE A 192 -19.82 15.71 -18.36
C PHE A 192 -20.23 17.15 -18.04
N VAL A 193 -20.78 17.86 -19.02
CA VAL A 193 -21.24 19.25 -18.84
C VAL A 193 -22.25 19.37 -17.68
N ARG A 194 -23.15 18.38 -17.52
CA ARG A 194 -24.14 18.34 -16.42
C ARG A 194 -23.51 18.35 -15.02
N GLU A 195 -22.22 18.07 -14.91
CA GLU A 195 -21.50 18.04 -13.64
C GLU A 195 -20.67 19.31 -13.40
N ILE A 196 -20.49 20.18 -14.39
CA ILE A 196 -19.62 21.37 -14.28
C ILE A 196 -20.21 22.37 -13.27
N GLU A 197 -21.48 22.74 -13.40
CA GLU A 197 -22.12 23.70 -12.48
C GLU A 197 -22.07 23.26 -11.01
N PRO A 198 -22.45 22.02 -10.63
CA PRO A 198 -22.29 21.55 -9.25
C PRO A 198 -20.85 21.62 -8.75
N LEU A 199 -19.86 21.33 -9.61
CA LEU A 199 -18.46 21.38 -9.21
C LEU A 199 -17.95 22.79 -8.98
N LEU A 200 -18.31 23.73 -9.85
CA LEU A 200 -17.99 25.15 -9.67
C LEU A 200 -18.62 25.67 -8.37
N GLY A 201 -19.88 25.29 -8.09
CA GLY A 201 -20.57 25.62 -6.85
C GLY A 201 -19.88 25.04 -5.60
N ALA A 202 -19.21 23.90 -5.73
CA ALA A 202 -18.37 23.30 -4.68
C ALA A 202 -16.94 23.86 -4.63
N GLY A 203 -16.60 24.84 -5.49
CA GLY A 203 -15.27 25.43 -5.56
C GLY A 203 -14.20 24.51 -6.18
N LEU A 204 -14.61 23.50 -6.96
CA LEU A 204 -13.75 22.58 -7.70
C LEU A 204 -13.60 23.03 -9.17
N ILE A 205 -12.75 22.33 -9.92
CA ILE A 205 -12.49 22.53 -11.37
C ILE A 205 -12.18 23.98 -11.80
N LYS A 206 -11.72 24.85 -10.90
CA LYS A 206 -11.21 26.19 -11.25
C LYS A 206 -10.04 26.10 -12.24
N GLY A 207 -9.42 24.93 -12.26
CA GLY A 207 -8.34 24.54 -13.14
C GLY A 207 -8.76 23.90 -14.47
N GLY A 208 -10.04 23.58 -14.67
CA GLY A 208 -10.49 22.86 -15.86
C GLY A 208 -10.51 23.73 -17.11
N ASP A 209 -10.12 23.19 -18.25
CA ASP A 209 -10.32 23.81 -19.57
C ASP A 209 -10.37 22.71 -20.67
N LEU A 210 -10.57 23.12 -21.92
CA LEU A 210 -10.70 22.20 -23.06
C LEU A 210 -9.38 21.55 -23.49
N ASP A 211 -8.24 22.03 -22.97
CA ASP A 211 -6.90 21.48 -23.24
C ASP A 211 -6.55 20.35 -22.27
N ASN A 212 -7.11 20.39 -21.06
CA ASN A 212 -6.77 19.46 -19.99
C ASN A 212 -7.86 18.45 -19.61
N ALA A 213 -9.03 18.49 -20.24
CA ALA A 213 -10.08 17.49 -20.04
C ALA A 213 -10.96 17.34 -21.28
N ILE A 214 -11.38 16.11 -21.56
CA ILE A 214 -12.44 15.82 -22.54
C ILE A 214 -13.78 16.25 -21.93
N VAL A 215 -14.49 17.14 -22.60
CA VAL A 215 -15.78 17.65 -22.13
C VAL A 215 -16.92 17.07 -22.96
N ILE A 216 -17.81 16.34 -22.31
CA ILE A 216 -18.89 15.58 -22.93
C ILE A 216 -20.23 16.30 -22.70
N TYR A 217 -20.79 16.84 -23.78
CA TYR A 217 -22.07 17.52 -23.78
C TYR A 217 -23.18 16.60 -24.32
N GLU A 218 -24.05 16.13 -23.43
CA GLU A 218 -25.04 15.07 -23.76
C GLU A 218 -26.50 15.41 -23.47
N LYS A 219 -26.73 16.52 -22.76
CA LYS A 219 -28.06 16.99 -22.38
C LYS A 219 -28.18 18.43 -22.83
N GLU A 220 -29.04 18.65 -23.81
CA GLU A 220 -29.34 19.97 -24.33
C GLU A 220 -29.78 20.90 -23.18
N MET A 221 -29.33 22.14 -23.24
CA MET A 221 -29.76 23.23 -22.35
C MET A 221 -30.15 24.43 -23.20
N SER A 222 -30.84 25.41 -22.63
CA SER A 222 -31.13 26.63 -23.36
C SER A 222 -29.84 27.33 -23.79
N GLN A 223 -29.86 28.01 -24.93
CA GLN A 223 -28.72 28.79 -25.42
C GLN A 223 -28.23 29.79 -24.35
N GLU A 224 -29.16 30.44 -23.64
CA GLU A 224 -28.83 31.37 -22.55
C GLU A 224 -28.04 30.70 -21.42
N ASN A 225 -28.40 29.47 -21.02
CA ASN A 225 -27.68 28.75 -19.97
C ASN A 225 -26.31 28.26 -20.47
N TYR A 226 -26.23 27.85 -21.75
CA TYR A 226 -24.98 27.47 -22.37
C TYR A 226 -24.00 28.65 -22.40
N ASP A 227 -24.45 29.82 -22.87
CA ASP A 227 -23.62 31.01 -22.97
C ASP A 227 -23.13 31.47 -21.60
N LYS A 228 -24.01 31.43 -20.58
CA LYS A 228 -23.62 31.70 -19.17
C LYS A 228 -22.53 30.75 -18.69
N LEU A 229 -22.66 29.45 -18.97
CA LEU A 229 -21.67 28.46 -18.56
C LEU A 229 -20.35 28.66 -19.32
N ALA A 230 -20.43 28.96 -20.62
CA ALA A 230 -19.28 29.24 -21.46
C ALA A 230 -18.52 30.49 -20.98
N ASP A 231 -19.23 31.55 -20.60
CA ASP A 231 -18.65 32.77 -20.02
C ASP A 231 -17.94 32.48 -18.70
N VAL A 232 -18.56 31.69 -17.82
CA VAL A 232 -17.96 31.30 -16.53
C VAL A 232 -16.70 30.46 -16.72
N MET A 233 -16.70 29.58 -17.71
CA MET A 233 -15.55 28.72 -18.05
C MET A 233 -14.51 29.42 -18.93
N GLY A 234 -14.81 30.60 -19.47
CA GLY A 234 -13.94 31.34 -20.39
C GLY A 234 -13.75 30.66 -21.74
N VAL A 235 -14.77 29.96 -22.26
CA VAL A 235 -14.74 29.25 -23.55
C VAL A 235 -15.67 29.92 -24.58
N PRO A 236 -15.44 29.74 -25.90
CA PRO A 236 -16.29 30.33 -26.92
C PRO A 236 -17.75 29.85 -26.85
N HIS A 237 -18.69 30.73 -27.19
CA HIS A 237 -20.09 30.35 -27.37
C HIS A 237 -20.23 29.41 -28.56
N MET A 238 -21.10 28.40 -28.40
CA MET A 238 -21.42 27.42 -29.43
C MET A 238 -22.93 27.22 -29.48
N ASP A 239 -23.39 26.65 -30.59
CA ASP A 239 -24.79 26.25 -30.74
C ASP A 239 -25.14 25.15 -29.73
N ALA A 240 -26.01 25.48 -28.76
CA ALA A 240 -26.40 24.60 -27.67
C ALA A 240 -27.16 23.35 -28.15
N THR A 241 -27.62 23.30 -29.40
CA THR A 241 -28.25 22.10 -29.97
C THR A 241 -27.23 21.04 -30.40
N LYS A 242 -25.93 21.40 -30.49
CA LYS A 242 -24.87 20.50 -30.91
C LYS A 242 -24.30 19.69 -29.76
N LEU A 243 -24.91 18.53 -29.49
CA LEU A 243 -24.41 17.54 -28.55
C LEU A 243 -23.15 16.82 -29.07
N GLY A 244 -22.29 16.36 -28.17
CA GLY A 244 -21.09 15.60 -28.49
C GLY A 244 -19.89 15.94 -27.60
N TYR A 245 -18.69 15.71 -28.14
CA TYR A 245 -17.44 16.18 -27.56
C TYR A 245 -17.21 17.62 -28.00
N ILE A 246 -17.04 18.55 -27.05
CA ILE A 246 -16.90 19.99 -27.35
C ILE A 246 -15.44 20.46 -27.44
N ASN A 247 -14.49 19.55 -27.27
CA ASN A 247 -13.07 19.83 -27.38
C ASN A 247 -12.69 20.23 -28.81
N HIS A 248 -11.73 21.16 -28.92
CA HIS A 248 -11.10 21.51 -30.20
C HIS A 248 -10.00 20.53 -30.59
N ILE A 249 -9.44 19.79 -29.62
CA ILE A 249 -8.51 18.68 -29.85
C ILE A 249 -9.33 17.38 -29.92
N PRO A 250 -9.24 16.62 -31.02
CA PRO A 250 -9.99 15.37 -31.17
C PRO A 250 -9.53 14.32 -30.14
N LEU A 251 -10.32 13.25 -30.00
CA LEU A 251 -9.92 12.11 -29.20
C LEU A 251 -8.68 11.44 -29.81
N VAL A 252 -7.78 10.95 -28.95
CA VAL A 252 -6.63 10.15 -29.35
C VAL A 252 -7.08 8.74 -29.77
N TRP A 253 -8.11 8.22 -29.09
CA TRP A 253 -8.75 6.94 -29.39
C TRP A 253 -10.26 7.06 -29.21
N ASP A 254 -11.03 6.30 -29.98
CA ASP A 254 -12.50 6.24 -29.81
C ASP A 254 -12.90 5.82 -28.39
N ASN A 255 -12.08 4.99 -27.73
CA ASN A 255 -12.26 4.54 -26.35
C ASN A 255 -11.37 5.29 -25.33
N GLU A 256 -10.94 6.52 -25.61
CA GLU A 256 -10.08 7.33 -24.73
C GLU A 256 -10.62 7.43 -23.28
N PRO A 257 -11.92 7.64 -23.02
CA PRO A 257 -12.47 7.62 -21.66
C PRO A 257 -12.26 6.29 -20.91
N ALA A 258 -12.37 5.14 -21.60
CA ALA A 258 -12.11 3.83 -21.00
C ALA A 258 -10.62 3.63 -20.70
N ARG A 259 -9.74 4.09 -21.59
CA ARG A 259 -8.27 4.07 -21.39
C ARG A 259 -7.87 4.97 -20.23
N HIS A 260 -8.52 6.11 -20.07
CA HIS A 260 -8.29 6.98 -18.92
C HIS A 260 -8.72 6.32 -17.60
N LYS A 261 -9.87 5.63 -17.57
CA LYS A 261 -10.23 4.83 -16.38
C LYS A 261 -9.28 3.67 -16.10
N LEU A 262 -8.68 3.08 -17.12
CA LEU A 262 -7.60 2.11 -16.95
C LEU A 262 -6.35 2.77 -16.31
N LEU A 263 -5.98 3.97 -16.77
CA LEU A 263 -4.91 4.79 -16.18
C LEU A 263 -5.20 5.09 -14.70
N ASP A 264 -6.41 5.55 -14.36
CA ASP A 264 -6.83 5.82 -12.98
C ASP A 264 -6.68 4.58 -12.09
N ILE A 265 -7.12 3.41 -12.56
CA ILE A 265 -6.98 2.14 -11.84
C ILE A 265 -5.50 1.87 -11.53
N ILE A 266 -4.62 2.00 -12.52
CA ILE A 266 -3.18 1.77 -12.30
C ILE A 266 -2.63 2.74 -11.25
N GLY A 267 -2.99 4.02 -11.34
CA GLY A 267 -2.57 5.04 -10.38
C GLY A 267 -3.05 4.76 -8.95
N ASP A 268 -4.30 4.37 -8.79
CA ASP A 268 -4.87 4.04 -7.49
C ASP A 268 -4.30 2.74 -6.90
N LEU A 269 -4.04 1.73 -7.75
CA LEU A 269 -3.43 0.47 -7.33
C LEU A 269 -1.94 0.63 -7.01
N ALA A 270 -1.26 1.64 -7.54
CA ALA A 270 0.11 1.98 -7.14
C ALA A 270 0.21 2.29 -5.64
N LEU A 271 -0.87 2.78 -5.02
CA LEU A 271 -0.97 3.02 -3.58
C LEU A 271 -1.00 1.73 -2.75
N ILE A 272 -1.05 0.55 -3.37
CA ILE A 272 -0.80 -0.73 -2.69
C ILE A 272 0.64 -0.77 -2.16
N GLY A 273 1.58 -0.03 -2.76
CA GLY A 273 2.97 0.05 -2.30
C GLY A 273 3.79 -1.21 -2.55
N LYS A 274 3.26 -2.16 -3.32
CA LYS A 274 3.98 -3.30 -3.89
C LYS A 274 3.46 -3.57 -5.31
N PRO A 275 4.32 -3.96 -6.27
CA PRO A 275 3.88 -4.42 -7.59
C PRO A 275 3.07 -5.72 -7.47
N ILE A 276 1.99 -5.83 -8.24
CA ILE A 276 1.12 -7.02 -8.24
C ILE A 276 1.46 -7.91 -9.44
N LYS A 277 1.32 -9.23 -9.27
CA LYS A 277 1.19 -10.20 -10.36
C LYS A 277 -0.23 -10.77 -10.35
N GLY A 278 -0.99 -10.46 -11.38
CA GLY A 278 -2.41 -10.77 -11.47
C GLY A 278 -3.12 -9.90 -12.50
N ARG A 279 -4.27 -10.39 -12.97
CA ARG A 279 -5.16 -9.66 -13.89
C ARG A 279 -6.24 -8.93 -13.12
N ILE A 280 -6.34 -7.62 -13.31
CA ILE A 280 -7.42 -6.78 -12.79
C ILE A 280 -8.53 -6.69 -13.85
N ILE A 281 -9.77 -6.89 -13.43
CA ILE A 281 -10.97 -6.68 -14.24
C ILE A 281 -11.89 -5.77 -13.46
N ALA A 282 -12.03 -4.53 -13.91
CA ALA A 282 -12.84 -3.51 -13.25
C ALA A 282 -14.06 -3.14 -14.09
N THR A 283 -15.24 -3.16 -13.48
CA THR A 283 -16.51 -2.74 -14.08
C THR A 283 -17.02 -1.50 -13.37
N ARG A 284 -17.32 -0.45 -14.15
CA ARG A 284 -17.65 0.90 -13.66
C ARG A 284 -16.65 1.40 -12.60
N PRO A 285 -15.34 1.39 -12.91
CA PRO A 285 -14.32 1.77 -11.93
C PRO A 285 -14.42 3.24 -11.51
N GLY A 286 -13.94 3.51 -10.29
CA GLY A 286 -13.77 4.84 -9.74
C GLY A 286 -12.85 4.81 -8.51
N HIS A 287 -12.33 5.97 -8.12
CA HIS A 287 -11.30 6.06 -7.07
C HIS A 287 -11.74 5.44 -5.73
N THR A 288 -13.02 5.56 -5.37
CA THR A 288 -13.56 4.97 -4.14
C THR A 288 -13.42 3.44 -4.10
N ILE A 289 -13.86 2.74 -5.16
CA ILE A 289 -13.78 1.28 -5.19
C ILE A 289 -12.33 0.81 -5.39
N ASN A 290 -11.55 1.53 -6.20
CA ASN A 290 -10.13 1.26 -6.40
C ASN A 290 -9.38 1.34 -5.05
N ASN A 291 -9.64 2.38 -4.26
CA ASN A 291 -9.02 2.55 -2.95
C ASN A 291 -9.48 1.49 -1.93
N LYS A 292 -10.79 1.18 -1.87
CA LYS A 292 -11.32 0.12 -1.00
C LYS A 292 -10.60 -1.21 -1.29
N PHE A 293 -10.44 -1.56 -2.57
CA PHE A 293 -9.69 -2.73 -3.00
C PHE A 293 -8.20 -2.64 -2.62
N ALA A 294 -7.53 -1.52 -2.91
CA ALA A 294 -6.12 -1.32 -2.58
C ALA A 294 -5.84 -1.45 -1.07
N ARG A 295 -6.72 -0.92 -0.21
CA ARG A 295 -6.65 -1.08 1.25
C ARG A 295 -6.79 -2.52 1.70
N GLN A 296 -7.71 -3.28 1.09
CA GLN A 296 -7.87 -4.71 1.39
C GLN A 296 -6.61 -5.49 1.01
N ILE A 297 -6.09 -5.30 -0.21
CA ILE A 297 -4.88 -5.98 -0.65
C ILE A 297 -3.70 -5.64 0.26
N ARG A 298 -3.54 -4.38 0.68
CA ARG A 298 -2.51 -4.01 1.66
C ARG A 298 -2.67 -4.68 3.01
N LYS A 299 -3.92 -4.82 3.49
CA LYS A 299 -4.21 -5.56 4.72
C LYS A 299 -3.81 -7.03 4.57
N GLU A 300 -4.10 -7.66 3.43
CA GLU A 300 -3.69 -9.03 3.13
C GLU A 300 -2.17 -9.15 3.03
N ILE A 301 -1.47 -8.25 2.32
CA ILE A 301 -0.01 -8.21 2.24
C ILE A 301 0.61 -8.17 3.64
N LYS A 302 0.12 -7.28 4.52
CA LYS A 302 0.61 -7.17 5.90
C LYS A 302 0.37 -8.44 6.72
N LEU A 303 -0.75 -9.12 6.48
CA LEU A 303 -1.04 -10.42 7.12
C LEU A 303 -0.15 -11.53 6.55
N HIS A 304 0.11 -11.52 5.24
CA HIS A 304 0.93 -12.50 4.54
C HIS A 304 2.44 -12.28 4.70
N GLU A 305 2.90 -11.11 5.14
CA GLU A 305 4.26 -10.91 5.65
C GLU A 305 4.46 -11.64 6.99
N ILE A 306 3.39 -11.81 7.76
CA ILE A 306 3.36 -12.55 9.03
C ILE A 306 3.04 -14.03 8.72
N GLN A 307 3.94 -14.71 8.02
CA GLN A 307 3.79 -16.16 7.79
C GLN A 307 4.26 -16.94 9.01
N ALA A 308 3.50 -17.99 9.32
CA ALA A 308 3.96 -19.02 10.23
C ALA A 308 5.29 -19.59 9.70
N PRO A 309 6.33 -19.67 10.54
CA PRO A 309 7.55 -20.36 10.18
C PRO A 309 7.26 -21.80 9.76
N SER A 310 7.98 -22.31 8.76
CA SER A 310 7.97 -23.75 8.49
C SER A 310 8.62 -24.48 9.67
N TYR A 311 7.95 -25.51 10.18
CA TYR A 311 8.48 -26.37 11.25
C TYR A 311 8.33 -27.83 10.85
N ASN A 312 9.48 -28.48 10.59
CA ASN A 312 9.56 -29.91 10.33
C ASN A 312 10.03 -30.62 11.60
N CYS A 313 9.18 -31.44 12.21
CA CYS A 313 9.52 -32.16 13.44
C CYS A 313 10.59 -33.24 13.26
N ASN A 314 10.93 -33.61 12.01
CA ASN A 314 11.99 -34.56 11.70
C ASN A 314 13.39 -33.92 11.64
N GLU A 315 13.47 -32.59 11.59
CA GLU A 315 14.75 -31.87 11.58
C GLU A 315 15.26 -31.66 13.01
N SER A 316 16.58 -31.79 13.17
CA SER A 316 17.23 -31.49 14.46
C SER A 316 17.16 -29.99 14.76
N PRO A 317 16.87 -29.59 16.01
CA PRO A 317 16.83 -28.19 16.37
C PRO A 317 18.23 -27.56 16.34
N ILE A 318 18.27 -26.24 16.10
CA ILE A 318 19.49 -25.43 16.25
C ILE A 318 19.89 -25.35 17.73
N MET A 319 18.90 -25.20 18.62
CA MET A 319 19.10 -25.29 20.06
C MET A 319 18.03 -26.21 20.64
N ASP A 320 18.45 -27.27 21.33
CA ASP A 320 17.55 -28.10 22.12
C ASP A 320 17.31 -27.50 23.52
N VAL A 321 16.47 -28.16 24.31
CA VAL A 321 16.11 -27.72 25.67
C VAL A 321 17.33 -27.61 26.59
N ASN A 322 18.35 -28.43 26.39
CA ASN A 322 19.56 -28.44 27.21
C ASN A 322 20.44 -27.23 26.88
N ARG A 323 20.62 -26.95 25.59
CA ARG A 323 21.35 -25.77 25.13
C ARG A 323 20.65 -24.48 25.56
N ILE A 324 19.32 -24.43 25.47
CA ILE A 324 18.53 -23.29 25.96
C ILE A 324 18.76 -23.09 27.47
N ARG A 325 18.82 -24.17 28.26
CA ARG A 325 19.04 -24.13 29.71
C ARG A 325 20.42 -23.58 30.11
N GLU A 326 21.42 -23.73 29.24
CA GLU A 326 22.75 -23.15 29.43
C GLU A 326 22.75 -21.63 29.20
N LEU A 327 21.95 -21.16 28.23
CA LEU A 327 21.90 -19.76 27.82
C LEU A 327 20.93 -18.92 28.66
N LEU A 328 19.78 -19.49 29.05
CA LEU A 328 18.78 -18.80 29.86
C LEU A 328 18.84 -19.25 31.34
N PRO A 329 18.62 -18.34 32.29
CA PRO A 329 18.58 -18.68 33.72
C PRO A 329 17.30 -19.44 34.13
N HIS A 330 16.26 -19.42 33.29
CA HIS A 330 14.96 -20.03 33.57
C HIS A 330 15.07 -21.55 33.77
N ARG A 331 14.29 -22.10 34.71
CA ARG A 331 14.20 -23.54 34.99
C ARG A 331 12.74 -23.95 35.09
N TYR A 332 12.43 -25.23 34.88
CA TYR A 332 11.09 -25.75 35.10
C TYR A 332 10.54 -25.30 36.47
N PRO A 333 9.29 -24.80 36.56
CA PRO A 333 8.26 -24.79 35.51
C PRO A 333 8.25 -23.54 34.58
N PHE A 334 9.29 -22.70 34.61
CA PHE A 334 9.31 -21.40 33.93
C PHE A 334 10.25 -21.33 32.72
N GLN A 335 10.99 -22.38 32.39
CA GLN A 335 11.63 -22.51 31.08
C GLN A 335 10.56 -22.99 30.09
N LEU A 336 10.04 -22.07 29.27
CA LEU A 336 8.85 -22.33 28.45
C LEU A 336 9.19 -22.73 27.01
N VAL A 337 10.35 -22.31 26.50
CA VAL A 337 10.80 -22.63 25.14
C VAL A 337 11.47 -24.00 25.14
N ASP A 338 10.96 -24.93 24.33
CA ASP A 338 11.46 -26.30 24.25
C ASP A 338 12.66 -26.41 23.30
N LYS A 339 12.63 -25.66 22.19
CA LYS A 339 13.68 -25.67 21.18
C LYS A 339 13.66 -24.43 20.29
N VAL A 340 14.80 -24.17 19.64
CA VAL A 340 14.96 -23.18 18.56
C VAL A 340 15.19 -23.93 17.25
N VAL A 341 14.40 -23.61 16.22
CA VAL A 341 14.44 -24.29 14.91
C VAL A 341 14.98 -23.41 13.79
N ALA A 342 14.99 -22.09 13.97
CA ALA A 342 15.65 -21.17 13.05
C ALA A 342 16.25 -19.98 13.82
N ILE A 343 17.41 -19.51 13.38
CA ILE A 343 18.03 -18.28 13.90
C ILE A 343 18.72 -17.56 12.74
N GLY A 344 18.46 -16.27 12.61
CA GLY A 344 19.10 -15.39 11.64
C GLY A 344 19.70 -14.17 12.34
N ALA A 345 20.22 -13.23 11.54
CA ALA A 345 20.89 -12.04 12.07
C ALA A 345 19.97 -11.14 12.94
N ASN A 346 18.67 -11.11 12.63
CA ASN A 346 17.70 -10.25 13.30
C ASN A 346 16.42 -10.97 13.70
N HIS A 347 16.36 -12.30 13.60
CA HIS A 347 15.15 -13.07 13.93
C HIS A 347 15.47 -14.44 14.50
N ILE A 348 14.50 -15.02 15.21
CA ILE A 348 14.55 -16.36 15.78
C ILE A 348 13.19 -17.04 15.69
N VAL A 349 13.20 -18.36 15.57
CA VAL A 349 12.01 -19.21 15.64
C VAL A 349 12.14 -20.22 16.78
N GLY A 350 11.36 -20.03 17.83
CA GLY A 350 11.25 -20.95 18.96
C GLY A 350 9.99 -21.83 18.87
N VAL A 351 10.00 -22.96 19.58
CA VAL A 351 8.88 -23.89 19.67
C VAL A 351 8.54 -24.15 21.14
N LYS A 352 7.24 -24.19 21.44
CA LYS A 352 6.70 -24.74 22.69
C LYS A 352 5.58 -25.71 22.40
N ASN A 353 5.66 -26.91 22.97
CA ASN A 353 4.57 -27.85 23.01
C ASN A 353 3.75 -27.59 24.26
N VAL A 354 2.43 -27.51 24.09
CA VAL A 354 1.51 -27.23 25.20
C VAL A 354 0.93 -28.54 25.68
N THR A 355 1.30 -28.95 26.89
CA THR A 355 0.91 -30.26 27.44
C THR A 355 -0.06 -30.11 28.61
N ALA A 356 -1.03 -31.04 28.73
CA ALA A 356 -2.08 -30.95 29.76
C ALA A 356 -1.56 -31.05 31.21
N ASN A 357 -0.33 -31.54 31.40
CA ASN A 357 0.33 -31.65 32.69
C ASN A 357 1.05 -30.38 33.14
N GLU A 358 1.04 -29.30 32.35
CA GLU A 358 1.64 -28.03 32.76
C GLU A 358 0.93 -27.45 34.00
N PRO A 359 1.67 -26.97 35.02
CA PRO A 359 1.12 -26.70 36.35
C PRO A 359 0.05 -25.62 36.36
N PHE A 360 0.08 -24.70 35.40
CA PHE A 360 -0.92 -23.63 35.32
C PHE A 360 -2.32 -24.14 34.91
N PHE A 361 -2.45 -25.29 34.23
CA PHE A 361 -3.76 -25.83 33.87
C PHE A 361 -4.56 -26.34 35.08
N GLN A 362 -3.90 -26.63 36.21
CA GLN A 362 -4.57 -27.03 37.44
C GLN A 362 -5.41 -25.90 38.06
N GLY A 363 -5.01 -24.64 37.85
CA GLY A 363 -5.67 -23.46 38.42
C GLY A 363 -6.27 -22.50 37.38
N HIS A 364 -5.78 -22.49 36.14
CA HIS A 364 -6.21 -21.57 35.09
C HIS A 364 -7.26 -22.23 34.19
N PHE A 365 -8.53 -22.11 34.61
CA PHE A 365 -9.73 -22.71 34.01
C PHE A 365 -9.69 -24.26 33.97
N PRO A 366 -9.89 -24.96 35.10
CA PRO A 366 -9.72 -26.42 35.17
C PRO A 366 -10.67 -27.23 34.26
N GLN A 367 -11.87 -26.71 33.99
CA GLN A 367 -12.86 -27.36 33.11
C GLN A 367 -12.70 -26.95 31.63
N GLU A 368 -11.89 -25.94 31.36
CA GLU A 368 -11.66 -25.40 30.01
C GLU A 368 -10.19 -24.96 29.92
N PRO A 369 -9.23 -25.91 29.84
CA PRO A 369 -7.82 -25.61 29.97
C PRO A 369 -7.33 -24.68 28.85
N VAL A 370 -6.89 -23.48 29.22
CA VAL A 370 -6.35 -22.45 28.32
C VAL A 370 -5.00 -21.98 28.84
N MET A 371 -3.99 -21.91 27.98
CA MET A 371 -2.67 -21.40 28.37
C MET A 371 -2.78 -19.88 28.65
N PRO A 372 -2.39 -19.38 29.84
CA PRO A 372 -2.42 -17.97 30.15
C PRO A 372 -1.68 -17.12 29.11
N GLY A 373 -2.32 -16.06 28.61
CA GLY A 373 -1.72 -15.20 27.59
C GLY A 373 -0.39 -14.60 28.01
N VAL A 374 -0.24 -14.26 29.30
CA VAL A 374 1.03 -13.76 29.86
C VAL A 374 2.18 -14.76 29.74
N LEU A 375 1.91 -16.07 29.81
CA LEU A 375 2.93 -17.10 29.61
C LEU A 375 3.30 -17.26 28.13
N GLN A 376 2.39 -16.97 27.21
CA GLN A 376 2.71 -16.91 25.78
C GLN A 376 3.66 -15.72 25.50
N VAL A 377 3.41 -14.57 26.14
CA VAL A 377 4.29 -13.40 26.04
C VAL A 377 5.65 -13.66 26.71
N GLU A 378 5.68 -14.32 27.86
CA GLU A 378 6.93 -14.74 28.53
C GLU A 378 7.75 -15.69 27.66
N ALA A 379 7.13 -16.72 27.07
CA ALA A 379 7.82 -17.65 26.17
C ALA A 379 8.37 -16.94 24.92
N MET A 380 7.62 -15.98 24.39
CA MET A 380 8.07 -15.10 23.30
C MET A 380 9.26 -14.23 23.74
N ALA A 381 9.24 -13.70 24.96
CA ALA A 381 10.35 -12.94 25.53
C ALA A 381 11.60 -13.80 25.72
N GLN A 382 11.46 -15.05 26.17
CA GLN A 382 12.55 -16.03 26.25
C GLN A 382 13.18 -16.32 24.89
N CYS A 383 12.36 -16.45 23.83
CA CYS A 383 12.87 -16.56 22.46
C CYS A 383 13.65 -15.30 22.05
N GLY A 384 13.10 -14.11 22.32
CA GLY A 384 13.80 -12.85 22.09
C GLY A 384 15.12 -12.74 22.86
N GLY A 385 15.15 -13.22 24.11
CA GLY A 385 16.36 -13.31 24.91
C GLY A 385 17.43 -14.18 24.26
N LEU A 386 17.06 -15.35 23.74
CA LEU A 386 17.98 -16.21 22.99
C LEU A 386 18.54 -15.54 21.72
N LEU A 387 17.69 -14.81 20.98
CA LEU A 387 18.14 -14.03 19.80
C LEU A 387 19.19 -12.99 20.17
N VAL A 388 18.92 -12.25 21.25
CA VAL A 388 19.80 -11.20 21.74
C VAL A 388 21.11 -11.77 22.29
N LEU A 389 21.04 -12.84 23.08
CA LEU A 389 22.23 -13.50 23.63
C LEU A 389 23.09 -14.13 22.54
N ASN A 390 22.49 -14.60 21.44
CA ASN A 390 23.25 -15.10 20.28
C ASN A 390 24.04 -13.99 19.55
N SER A 391 23.84 -12.72 19.90
CA SER A 391 24.56 -11.57 19.30
C SER A 391 25.70 -11.02 20.16
N VAL A 392 25.95 -11.57 21.35
CA VAL A 392 26.99 -11.11 22.28
C VAL A 392 28.02 -12.20 22.55
N ASP A 393 29.26 -11.79 22.82
CA ASP A 393 30.34 -12.69 23.26
C ASP A 393 30.10 -13.15 24.71
N GLU A 394 30.41 -14.41 25.01
CA GLU A 394 30.19 -15.04 26.34
C GLU A 394 28.75 -14.86 26.85
N PRO A 395 27.73 -15.36 26.11
CA PRO A 395 26.31 -15.11 26.40
C PRO A 395 25.88 -15.50 27.82
N GLU A 396 26.50 -16.51 28.40
CA GLU A 396 26.29 -16.96 29.78
C GLU A 396 26.54 -15.88 30.84
N ARG A 397 27.29 -14.82 30.50
CA ARG A 397 27.54 -13.67 31.39
C ARG A 397 26.46 -12.61 31.34
N TYR A 398 25.39 -12.80 30.57
CA TYR A 398 24.36 -11.78 30.38
C TYR A 398 22.97 -12.30 30.73
N SER A 399 22.14 -11.44 31.32
CA SER A 399 20.71 -11.64 31.49
C SER A 399 19.95 -10.61 30.67
N THR A 400 18.80 -11.02 30.14
CA THR A 400 17.84 -10.11 29.50
C THR A 400 16.69 -9.82 30.45
N TYR A 401 16.58 -8.58 30.92
CA TYR A 401 15.50 -8.12 31.80
C TYR A 401 14.40 -7.44 30.99
N PHE A 402 13.17 -7.88 31.19
CA PHE A 402 12.01 -7.34 30.49
C PHE A 402 11.67 -5.94 31.00
N MET A 403 11.58 -4.95 30.11
CA MET A 403 11.36 -3.54 30.45
C MET A 403 9.96 -3.03 30.10
N LYS A 404 9.46 -3.37 28.90
CA LYS A 404 8.21 -2.86 28.37
C LYS A 404 7.54 -3.91 27.50
N ILE A 405 6.22 -3.93 27.56
CA ILE A 405 5.35 -4.65 26.62
C ILE A 405 4.37 -3.63 26.03
N ASP A 406 4.10 -3.72 24.74
CA ASP A 406 3.17 -2.85 24.03
C ASP A 406 2.39 -3.64 22.97
N GLY A 407 1.22 -3.13 22.62
CA GLY A 407 0.43 -3.63 21.49
C GLY A 407 0.02 -5.11 21.55
N VAL A 408 -0.06 -5.71 22.75
CA VAL A 408 -0.36 -7.14 22.91
C VAL A 408 -1.77 -7.46 22.40
N LYS A 409 -1.89 -8.46 21.53
CA LYS A 409 -3.20 -8.99 21.12
C LYS A 409 -3.24 -10.51 21.28
N PHE A 410 -4.28 -10.99 21.96
CA PHE A 410 -4.63 -12.40 22.04
C PHE A 410 -5.78 -12.65 21.08
N ARG A 411 -5.53 -13.42 20.02
CA ARG A 411 -6.45 -13.62 18.90
C ARG A 411 -7.27 -14.90 19.05
N GLN A 412 -6.66 -15.96 19.59
CA GLN A 412 -7.26 -17.28 19.71
C GLN A 412 -6.82 -17.95 21.02
N LYS A 413 -7.63 -18.88 21.52
CA LYS A 413 -7.28 -19.72 22.68
C LYS A 413 -6.15 -20.68 22.27
N VAL A 414 -5.23 -20.89 23.20
CA VAL A 414 -4.20 -21.93 23.12
C VAL A 414 -4.54 -22.98 24.16
N VAL A 415 -4.62 -24.24 23.75
CA VAL A 415 -5.10 -25.36 24.58
C VAL A 415 -4.08 -26.50 24.60
N PRO A 416 -4.17 -27.45 25.55
CA PRO A 416 -3.34 -28.64 25.53
C PRO A 416 -3.42 -29.39 24.19
N GLY A 417 -2.26 -29.79 23.66
CA GLY A 417 -2.10 -30.42 22.35
C GLY A 417 -1.60 -29.46 21.26
N ASP A 418 -1.71 -28.14 21.46
CA ASP A 418 -1.18 -27.16 20.51
C ASP A 418 0.36 -27.17 20.49
N THR A 419 0.92 -26.89 19.31
CA THR A 419 2.32 -26.53 19.13
C THR A 419 2.41 -25.05 18.80
N LEU A 420 3.06 -24.29 19.67
CA LEU A 420 3.31 -22.87 19.46
C LEU A 420 4.63 -22.66 18.74
N LEU A 421 4.59 -21.91 17.64
CA LEU A 421 5.77 -21.39 16.97
C LEU A 421 5.90 -19.90 17.29
N PHE A 422 7.01 -19.51 17.89
CA PHE A 422 7.33 -18.11 18.19
C PHE A 422 8.25 -17.57 17.10
N ARG A 423 7.78 -16.62 16.30
CA ARG A 423 8.64 -15.85 15.39
C ARG A 423 8.93 -14.50 16.03
N VAL A 424 10.17 -14.25 16.41
CA VAL A 424 10.58 -12.99 17.05
C VAL A 424 11.65 -12.32 16.21
N GLU A 425 11.53 -11.01 16.01
CA GLU A 425 12.48 -10.20 15.25
C GLU A 425 12.84 -8.89 15.96
N LEU A 426 14.06 -8.40 15.73
CA LEU A 426 14.53 -7.10 16.22
C LEU A 426 13.92 -5.97 15.38
N LEU A 427 13.27 -5.01 16.03
CA LEU A 427 12.73 -3.81 15.39
C LEU A 427 13.79 -2.74 15.11
N ALA A 428 14.90 -2.78 15.86
CA ALA A 428 16.02 -1.87 15.70
C ALA A 428 17.32 -2.56 16.16
N PRO A 429 18.50 -2.09 15.70
CA PRO A 429 19.78 -2.56 16.23
C PRO A 429 19.86 -2.35 17.74
N ILE A 430 20.48 -3.30 18.45
CA ILE A 430 20.70 -3.19 19.89
C ILE A 430 21.57 -1.97 20.17
N ARG A 431 21.10 -1.07 21.02
CA ARG A 431 21.81 0.16 21.39
C ARG A 431 21.81 0.34 22.89
N ARG A 432 22.97 0.64 23.47
CA ARG A 432 23.15 0.85 24.92
C ARG A 432 22.60 -0.31 25.76
N GLY A 433 22.73 -1.54 25.27
CA GLY A 433 22.21 -2.74 25.93
C GLY A 433 20.68 -2.86 25.92
N ILE A 434 19.97 -2.08 25.10
CA ILE A 434 18.52 -2.17 24.97
C ILE A 434 18.18 -2.83 23.63
N SER A 435 17.32 -3.84 23.69
CA SER A 435 16.74 -4.54 22.55
C SER A 435 15.25 -4.24 22.46
N THR A 436 14.75 -3.99 21.26
CA THR A 436 13.31 -3.83 20.99
C THR A 436 12.92 -4.84 19.94
N MET A 437 11.89 -5.63 20.24
CA MET A 437 11.52 -6.80 19.48
C MET A 437 10.03 -6.80 19.20
N LYS A 438 9.65 -7.48 18.12
CA LYS A 438 8.28 -7.85 17.81
C LYS A 438 8.20 -9.35 17.67
N GLY A 439 7.16 -9.93 18.24
CA GLY A 439 6.94 -11.36 18.16
C GLY A 439 5.51 -11.73 17.81
N TYR A 440 5.42 -12.86 17.12
CA TYR A 440 4.17 -13.52 16.75
C TYR A 440 4.22 -14.96 17.24
N VAL A 441 3.09 -15.43 17.79
CA VAL A 441 2.87 -16.83 18.15
C VAL A 441 1.90 -17.44 17.15
N PHE A 442 2.23 -18.60 16.62
CA PHE A 442 1.38 -19.34 15.68
C PHE A 442 0.96 -20.69 16.24
N VAL A 443 -0.26 -21.11 15.91
CA VAL A 443 -0.71 -22.51 15.97
C VAL A 443 -1.12 -22.90 14.55
N GLY A 444 -0.35 -23.80 13.93
CA GLY A 444 -0.41 -24.01 12.49
C GLY A 444 -0.12 -22.72 11.72
N GLU A 445 -1.01 -22.32 10.81
CA GLU A 445 -0.87 -21.07 10.03
C GLU A 445 -1.50 -19.84 10.71
N LYS A 446 -2.14 -20.01 11.88
CA LYS A 446 -2.92 -18.95 12.53
C LYS A 446 -2.10 -18.23 13.59
N VAL A 447 -2.07 -16.90 13.54
CA VAL A 447 -1.51 -16.08 14.62
C VAL A 447 -2.46 -16.13 15.82
N VAL A 448 -1.97 -16.61 16.96
CA VAL A 448 -2.73 -16.70 18.22
C VAL A 448 -2.40 -15.58 19.20
N CYS A 449 -1.16 -15.06 19.16
CA CYS A 449 -0.72 -13.94 19.98
C CYS A 449 0.29 -13.07 19.22
N GLU A 450 0.28 -11.76 19.43
CA GLU A 450 1.31 -10.83 18.98
C GLU A 450 1.67 -9.84 20.09
N ALA A 451 2.93 -9.41 20.16
CA ALA A 451 3.39 -8.40 21.10
C ALA A 451 4.64 -7.67 20.58
N GLU A 452 4.78 -6.41 20.98
CA GLU A 452 6.04 -5.67 20.90
C GLU A 452 6.60 -5.55 22.30
N PHE A 453 7.90 -5.76 22.47
CA PHE A 453 8.52 -5.75 23.80
C PHE A 453 9.97 -5.28 23.79
N MET A 454 10.41 -4.76 24.92
CA MET A 454 11.75 -4.22 25.13
C MET A 454 12.43 -4.97 26.27
N ALA A 455 13.71 -5.30 26.09
CA ALA A 455 14.53 -5.92 27.12
C ALA A 455 15.89 -5.22 27.25
N GLN A 456 16.38 -5.14 28.50
CA GLN A 456 17.71 -4.67 28.86
C GLN A 456 18.66 -5.86 29.03
N ILE A 457 19.81 -5.80 28.36
CA ILE A 457 20.89 -6.76 28.47
C ILE A 457 21.80 -6.28 29.60
N VAL A 458 21.91 -7.09 30.66
CA VAL A 458 22.68 -6.76 31.86
C VAL A 458 23.73 -7.83 32.08
N LYS A 459 24.97 -7.41 32.34
CA LYS A 459 26.06 -8.34 32.64
C LYS A 459 25.93 -8.89 34.06
N ASN A 460 25.81 -10.21 34.17
CA ASN A 460 25.77 -10.98 35.40
C ASN A 460 27.19 -11.16 35.94
N LYS A 461 27.81 -10.09 36.44
CA LYS A 461 29.16 -10.04 37.05
C LYS A 461 30.25 -10.91 36.41
#